data_AF-A0A920U6Z5-F1
#
_entry.id   AF-A0A920U6Z5-F1
#
_cell.length_a   1.000
_cell.length_b   1.000
_cell.length_c   1.000
_cell.angle_alpha   90.00
_cell.angle_beta   90.00
_cell.angle_gamma   90.00
#
_symmetry.space_group_name_H-M   'P 1'
#
loop_
_entity.id
_entity.type
_entity.pdbx_description
1 polymer ?
#
loop_
_entity_poly.entity_id
_entity_poly.type
_entity_poly.pdbx_seq_one_letter_code
_entity_poly.pdbx_strand_id
1 'polypeptide(L)'
;MAFQCFSQDNIDVQVIEVGLGGRLDATNVLNSAVCVVTSISLDHTAVLGDTIEEIAAEKAGIIKPGATVIVAPQVPQALSQILSVCEKQDATPILVGRDITWKNTYACSEGQNLTVKGLNAEYDLHIPLLGSYQMENAASAVAALEALGNQGVGVPRDAMKMGFENVNWPCRMEVLSRSPS
;
A
#
# COMPACT_ATOMS: atom_id res chain seq x y z
N MET A 1 -16.89 -15.71 -3.46
CA MET A 1 -17.06 -15.62 -4.92
C MET A 1 -15.81 -15.11 -5.62
N ALA A 2 -15.14 -14.03 -5.17
CA ALA A 2 -13.89 -13.54 -5.79
C ALA A 2 -12.80 -14.64 -5.90
N PHE A 3 -12.43 -15.31 -4.81
CA PHE A 3 -11.42 -16.39 -4.82
C PHE A 3 -11.72 -17.57 -5.76
N GLN A 4 -13.01 -17.87 -5.97
CA GLN A 4 -13.43 -19.02 -6.77
C GLN A 4 -13.50 -18.69 -8.27
N CYS A 5 -13.73 -17.42 -8.64
CA CYS A 5 -13.53 -16.96 -10.02
C CYS A 5 -12.05 -17.00 -10.39
N PHE A 6 -11.17 -16.54 -9.49
CA PHE A 6 -9.75 -16.40 -9.81
C PHE A 6 -8.94 -17.70 -9.72
N SER A 7 -9.47 -18.78 -9.12
CA SER A 7 -8.83 -20.09 -9.21
C SER A 7 -9.02 -20.78 -10.57
N GLN A 8 -9.86 -20.21 -11.44
CA GLN A 8 -10.15 -20.77 -12.77
C GLN A 8 -9.31 -20.13 -13.88
N ASP A 9 -8.70 -18.97 -13.62
CA ASP A 9 -7.79 -18.29 -14.51
C ASP A 9 -6.37 -18.44 -13.95
N ASN A 10 -5.39 -18.89 -14.76
CA ASN A 10 -3.99 -19.02 -14.36
C ASN A 10 -3.37 -17.64 -14.08
N ILE A 11 -3.68 -17.05 -12.94
CA ILE A 11 -3.25 -15.71 -12.54
C ILE A 11 -1.92 -15.81 -11.78
N ASP A 12 -0.94 -15.01 -12.20
CA ASP A 12 0.40 -15.00 -11.60
C ASP A 12 0.44 -14.27 -10.25
N VAL A 13 -0.37 -13.21 -10.07
CA VAL A 13 -0.45 -12.40 -8.84
C VAL A 13 -1.85 -11.88 -8.60
N GLN A 14 -2.29 -11.88 -7.33
CA GLN A 14 -3.54 -11.30 -6.89
C GLN A 14 -3.29 -10.16 -5.89
N VAL A 15 -3.83 -8.98 -6.16
CA VAL A 15 -3.85 -7.85 -5.21
C VAL A 15 -5.20 -7.82 -4.52
N ILE A 16 -5.20 -7.80 -3.19
CA ILE A 16 -6.42 -7.92 -2.40
C ILE A 16 -6.45 -6.86 -1.33
N GLU A 17 -7.49 -6.04 -1.43
CA GLU A 17 -7.81 -5.06 -0.42
C GLU A 17 -8.63 -5.72 0.69
N VAL A 18 -8.19 -5.49 1.93
CA VAL A 18 -8.93 -5.91 3.13
C VAL A 18 -10.17 -5.03 3.24
N GLY A 19 -11.35 -5.64 3.41
CA GLY A 19 -12.61 -4.91 3.50
C GLY A 19 -12.72 -4.08 4.78
N LEU A 20 -12.54 -4.71 5.95
CA LEU A 20 -12.54 -4.01 7.24
C LEU A 20 -11.65 -4.72 8.26
N GLY A 21 -10.80 -3.95 8.94
CA GLY A 21 -9.85 -4.50 9.91
C GLY A 21 -8.69 -5.22 9.23
N GLY A 22 -8.62 -6.54 9.38
CA GLY A 22 -7.54 -7.38 8.84
C GLY A 22 -7.58 -8.79 9.38
N ARG A 23 -7.37 -8.94 10.69
CA ARG A 23 -7.29 -10.25 11.37
C ARG A 23 -8.48 -11.16 11.09
N LEU A 24 -9.69 -10.63 11.19
CA LEU A 24 -10.95 -11.36 11.00
C LEU A 24 -11.60 -11.12 9.64
N ASP A 25 -10.89 -10.47 8.72
CA ASP A 25 -11.42 -10.22 7.38
C ASP A 25 -11.44 -11.52 6.57
N ALA A 26 -12.49 -11.70 5.77
CA ALA A 26 -12.67 -12.91 4.95
C ALA A 26 -11.53 -13.10 3.93
N THR A 27 -10.77 -12.05 3.60
CA THR A 27 -9.60 -12.11 2.72
C THR A 27 -8.35 -12.66 3.41
N ASN A 28 -8.32 -12.72 4.75
CA ASN A 28 -7.16 -13.13 5.53
C ASN A 28 -6.89 -14.65 5.54
N VAL A 29 -7.61 -15.42 4.72
CA VAL A 29 -7.38 -16.85 4.50
C VAL A 29 -6.15 -17.15 3.66
N LEU A 30 -5.56 -16.13 3.03
CA LEU A 30 -4.45 -16.28 2.10
C LEU A 30 -3.10 -16.18 2.80
N ASN A 31 -2.10 -16.84 2.21
CA ASN A 31 -0.72 -16.73 2.65
C ASN A 31 0.03 -15.75 1.75
N SER A 32 -0.15 -14.46 2.02
CA SER A 32 0.47 -13.39 1.24
C SER A 32 1.96 -13.25 1.59
N ALA A 33 2.82 -13.34 0.59
CA ALA A 33 4.26 -13.20 0.77
C ALA A 33 4.72 -11.73 0.89
N VAL A 34 3.89 -10.79 0.43
CA VAL A 34 4.03 -9.35 0.65
C VAL A 34 2.72 -8.81 1.25
N CYS A 35 2.83 -8.06 2.34
CA CYS A 35 1.71 -7.37 2.98
C CYS A 35 1.95 -5.86 2.95
N VAL A 36 0.90 -5.06 2.73
CA VAL A 36 0.98 -3.59 2.76
C VAL A 36 0.04 -3.07 3.83
N VAL A 37 0.57 -2.31 4.77
CA VAL A 37 -0.20 -1.62 5.81
C VAL A 37 -0.13 -0.12 5.54
N THR A 38 -1.22 0.42 4.98
CA THR A 38 -1.38 1.86 4.72
C THR A 38 -1.61 2.64 6.02
N SER A 39 -1.60 3.98 5.97
CA SER A 39 -1.74 4.82 7.16
C SER A 39 -2.96 4.43 7.99
N ILE A 40 -2.75 4.20 9.29
CA ILE A 40 -3.81 3.87 10.24
C ILE A 40 -4.24 5.16 10.94
N SER A 41 -5.52 5.47 10.83
CA SER A 41 -6.19 6.54 11.56
C SER A 41 -7.25 5.97 12.50
N LEU A 42 -7.76 6.80 13.40
CA LEU A 42 -9.00 6.51 14.12
C LEU A 42 -10.15 6.52 13.11
N ASP A 43 -10.45 5.33 12.60
CA ASP A 43 -11.58 5.09 11.71
C ASP A 43 -12.27 3.79 12.15
N HIS A 44 -13.59 3.73 11.99
CA HIS A 44 -14.41 2.59 12.40
C HIS A 44 -14.23 2.17 13.87
N THR A 45 -14.14 3.14 14.79
CA THR A 45 -13.92 2.89 16.23
C THR A 45 -14.96 1.94 16.85
N ALA A 46 -16.21 1.99 16.37
CA ALA A 46 -17.28 1.10 16.80
C ALA A 46 -17.07 -0.39 16.47
N VAL A 47 -16.10 -0.73 15.60
CA VAL A 47 -15.86 -2.11 15.12
C VAL A 47 -14.42 -2.57 15.37
N LEU A 48 -13.43 -1.67 15.28
CA LEU A 48 -12.01 -2.02 15.32
C LEU A 48 -11.31 -1.70 16.65
N GLY A 49 -12.00 -1.03 17.57
CA GLY A 49 -11.47 -0.62 18.87
C GLY A 49 -11.50 0.90 19.05
N ASP A 50 -11.41 1.33 20.30
CA ASP A 50 -11.50 2.75 20.66
C ASP A 50 -10.13 3.45 20.60
N THR A 51 -9.06 2.68 20.42
CA THR A 51 -7.67 3.17 20.40
C THR A 51 -6.96 2.84 19.09
N ILE A 52 -5.94 3.65 18.77
CA ILE A 52 -5.11 3.44 17.57
C ILE A 52 -4.36 2.10 17.66
N GLU A 53 -3.95 1.72 18.87
CA GLU A 53 -3.26 0.48 19.16
C GLU A 53 -4.12 -0.75 18.86
N GLU A 54 -5.39 -0.74 19.26
CA GLU A 54 -6.34 -1.83 18.98
C GLU A 54 -6.60 -1.94 17.47
N ILE A 55 -6.89 -0.81 16.82
CA ILE A 55 -7.12 -0.76 15.37
C ILE A 55 -5.88 -1.28 14.61
N ALA A 56 -4.68 -0.88 15.07
CA ALA A 56 -3.43 -1.33 14.48
C ALA A 56 -3.19 -2.83 14.67
N ALA A 57 -3.50 -3.39 15.84
CA ALA A 57 -3.41 -4.81 16.09
C ALA A 57 -4.37 -5.63 15.21
N GLU A 58 -5.60 -5.13 14.99
CA GLU A 58 -6.55 -5.77 14.06
C GLU A 58 -6.04 -5.75 12.62
N LYS A 59 -5.57 -4.58 12.15
CA LYS A 59 -5.05 -4.42 10.77
C LYS A 59 -3.76 -5.21 10.54
N ALA A 60 -2.88 -5.25 11.53
CA ALA A 60 -1.64 -6.04 11.48
C ALA A 60 -1.90 -7.56 11.45
N GLY A 61 -3.11 -8.03 11.73
CA GLY A 61 -3.48 -9.44 11.64
C GLY A 61 -3.41 -10.07 10.24
N ILE A 62 -3.17 -9.27 9.19
CA ILE A 62 -2.87 -9.76 7.84
C ILE A 62 -1.43 -10.26 7.68
N ILE A 63 -0.52 -9.87 8.59
CA ILE A 63 0.89 -10.20 8.51
C ILE A 63 1.08 -11.70 8.74
N LYS A 64 1.68 -12.38 7.76
CA LYS A 64 1.93 -13.82 7.78
C LYS A 64 3.38 -14.13 8.17
N PRO A 65 3.66 -15.34 8.70
CA PRO A 65 5.01 -15.75 9.03
C PRO A 65 5.99 -15.57 7.87
N GLY A 66 7.15 -14.94 8.11
CA GLY A 66 8.19 -14.73 7.10
C GLY A 66 7.85 -13.75 5.98
N ALA A 67 6.71 -13.06 6.04
CA ALA A 67 6.29 -12.14 4.99
C ALA A 67 7.15 -10.86 4.95
N THR A 68 7.24 -10.22 3.79
CA THR A 68 7.73 -8.84 3.70
C THR A 68 6.58 -7.87 3.94
N VAL A 69 6.72 -6.93 4.86
CA VAL A 69 5.65 -6.02 5.28
C VAL A 69 6.01 -4.58 4.94
N ILE A 70 5.33 -4.00 3.96
CA ILE A 70 5.45 -2.57 3.63
C ILE A 70 4.58 -1.79 4.61
N VAL A 71 5.20 -0.86 5.34
CA VAL A 71 4.51 -0.04 6.32
C VAL A 71 4.57 1.42 5.87
N ALA A 72 3.42 1.97 5.47
CA ALA A 72 3.27 3.40 5.18
C ALA A 72 3.57 4.24 6.43
N PRO A 73 3.79 5.56 6.33
CA PRO A 73 3.97 6.41 7.51
C PRO A 73 2.84 6.21 8.54
N GLN A 74 3.22 5.99 9.80
CA GLN A 74 2.30 5.73 10.91
C GLN A 74 2.57 6.67 12.08
N VAL A 75 1.54 6.89 12.90
CA VAL A 75 1.74 7.43 14.25
C VAL A 75 2.47 6.39 15.13
N PRO A 76 3.23 6.83 16.16
CA PRO A 76 4.05 5.91 16.98
C PRO A 76 3.27 4.75 17.59
N GLN A 77 2.03 5.00 18.01
CA GLN A 77 1.13 4.00 18.59
C GLN A 77 0.88 2.84 17.62
N ALA A 78 0.45 3.15 16.39
CA ALA A 78 0.19 2.15 15.36
C ALA A 78 1.48 1.44 14.93
N LEU A 79 2.57 2.19 14.74
CA LEU A 79 3.85 1.64 14.32
C LEU A 79 4.36 0.59 15.32
N SER A 80 4.26 0.87 16.62
CA SER A 80 4.72 -0.04 17.66
C SER A 80 3.99 -1.39 17.62
N GLN A 81 2.68 -1.38 17.36
CA GLN A 81 1.87 -2.60 17.25
C GLN A 81 2.24 -3.39 15.99
N ILE A 82 2.37 -2.72 14.86
CA ILE A 82 2.74 -3.37 13.58
C ILE A 82 4.11 -4.04 13.72
N LEU A 83 5.11 -3.34 14.27
CA LEU A 83 6.45 -3.90 14.47
C LEU A 83 6.46 -5.08 15.45
N SER A 84 5.66 -5.02 16.52
CA SER A 84 5.51 -6.14 17.45
C SER A 84 4.93 -7.38 16.76
N VAL A 85 3.98 -7.20 15.84
CA VAL A 85 3.44 -8.31 15.06
C VAL A 85 4.46 -8.83 14.06
N CYS A 86 5.22 -7.96 13.39
CA CYS A 86 6.30 -8.39 12.50
C CYS A 86 7.31 -9.28 13.23
N GLU A 87 7.76 -8.86 14.43
CA GLU A 87 8.70 -9.64 15.24
C GLU A 87 8.13 -11.02 15.62
N LYS A 88 6.87 -11.08 16.06
CA LYS A 88 6.20 -12.35 16.41
C LYS A 88 6.06 -13.31 15.23
N GLN A 89 5.93 -12.76 14.02
CA GLN A 89 5.76 -13.52 12.78
C GLN A 89 7.09 -13.76 12.06
N ASP A 90 8.23 -13.34 12.59
CA ASP A 90 9.50 -13.34 11.86
C ASP A 90 9.39 -12.68 10.47
N ALA A 91 8.55 -11.64 10.38
CA ALA A 91 8.27 -10.91 9.16
C ALA A 91 9.23 -9.71 9.05
N THR A 92 9.61 -9.36 7.82
CA THR A 92 10.57 -8.29 7.54
C THR A 92 9.85 -6.98 7.22
N PRO A 93 9.86 -5.96 8.11
CA PRO A 93 9.23 -4.68 7.82
C PRO A 93 10.13 -3.80 6.92
N ILE A 94 9.50 -3.12 5.95
CA ILE A 94 10.07 -2.03 5.15
C ILE A 94 9.26 -0.77 5.45
N LEU A 95 9.90 0.22 6.06
CA LEU A 95 9.23 1.45 6.50
C LEU A 95 9.32 2.54 5.43
N VAL A 96 8.17 2.94 4.90
CA VAL A 96 8.05 4.07 3.97
C VAL A 96 8.21 5.36 4.75
N GLY A 97 9.10 6.24 4.28
CA GLY A 97 9.56 7.45 4.96
C GLY A 97 10.91 7.27 5.67
N ARG A 98 11.39 6.03 5.83
CA ARG A 98 12.71 5.72 6.39
C ARG A 98 13.57 4.92 5.42
N ASP A 99 13.08 3.76 5.02
CA ASP A 99 13.77 2.80 4.15
C ASP A 99 13.48 3.12 2.67
N ILE A 100 12.26 3.59 2.38
CA ILE A 100 11.83 4.13 1.09
C ILE A 100 11.57 5.62 1.26
N THR A 101 12.06 6.47 0.37
CA THR A 101 11.83 7.92 0.46
C THR A 101 11.29 8.46 -0.85
N TRP A 102 10.61 9.61 -0.80
CA TRP A 102 10.12 10.28 -2.00
C TRP A 102 10.34 11.78 -1.90
N LYS A 103 10.38 12.43 -3.06
CA LYS A 103 10.45 13.88 -3.18
C LYS A 103 9.46 14.34 -4.23
N ASN A 104 8.65 15.34 -3.89
CA ASN A 104 7.82 16.04 -4.86
C ASN A 104 8.74 16.90 -5.74
N THR A 105 8.72 16.66 -7.05
CA THR A 105 9.50 17.46 -8.01
C THR A 105 8.63 18.51 -8.69
N TYR A 106 7.32 18.24 -8.85
CA TYR A 106 6.38 19.18 -9.44
C TYR A 106 4.93 18.79 -9.08
N ALA A 107 4.08 19.78 -8.82
CA ALA A 107 2.64 19.55 -8.64
C ALA A 107 1.85 20.58 -9.43
N CYS A 108 0.88 20.13 -10.23
CA CYS A 108 -0.06 20.97 -10.95
C CYS A 108 -1.50 20.47 -10.76
N SER A 109 -2.47 21.15 -11.36
CA SER A 109 -3.88 20.74 -11.34
C SER A 109 -4.15 19.41 -12.06
N GLU A 110 -3.19 18.89 -12.82
CA GLU A 110 -3.34 17.64 -13.60
C GLU A 110 -2.70 16.42 -12.92
N GLY A 111 -1.94 16.63 -11.84
CA GLY A 111 -1.24 15.56 -11.15
C GLY A 111 0.03 16.03 -10.47
N GLN A 112 0.84 15.05 -10.06
CA GLN A 112 2.08 15.28 -9.33
C GLN A 112 3.21 14.45 -9.93
N ASN A 113 4.38 15.06 -10.07
CA ASN A 113 5.62 14.36 -10.35
C ASN A 113 6.37 14.15 -9.05
N LEU A 114 6.83 12.94 -8.84
CA LEU A 114 7.63 12.58 -7.68
C LEU A 114 8.77 11.67 -8.08
N THR A 115 9.87 11.80 -7.36
CA THR A 115 10.99 10.87 -7.45
C THR A 115 10.95 9.99 -6.21
N VAL A 116 10.74 8.69 -6.40
CA VAL A 116 10.75 7.68 -5.33
C VAL A 116 12.09 6.97 -5.34
N LYS A 117 12.78 7.01 -4.20
CA LYS A 117 13.98 6.21 -3.96
C LYS A 117 13.58 4.94 -3.21
N GLY A 118 13.50 3.85 -3.96
CA GLY A 118 13.27 2.49 -3.45
C GLY A 118 14.54 1.86 -2.86
N LEU A 119 14.44 0.59 -2.51
CA LEU A 119 15.57 -0.23 -2.04
C LEU A 119 16.49 -0.60 -3.20
N ASN A 120 15.90 -0.90 -4.37
CA ASN A 120 16.64 -1.41 -5.52
C ASN A 120 16.97 -0.31 -6.54
N ALA A 121 16.12 0.71 -6.65
CA ALA A 121 16.26 1.74 -7.66
C ALA A 121 15.57 3.07 -7.30
N GLU A 122 15.84 4.07 -8.13
CA GLU A 122 15.14 5.36 -8.13
C GLU A 122 14.17 5.43 -9.32
N TYR A 123 13.00 6.01 -9.08
CA TYR A 123 11.89 6.08 -10.03
C TYR A 123 11.35 7.50 -10.11
N ASP A 124 11.46 8.11 -11.29
CA ASP A 124 10.71 9.32 -11.61
C ASP A 124 9.33 8.91 -12.12
N LEU A 125 8.31 9.31 -11.38
CA LEU A 125 6.92 8.93 -11.58
C LEU A 125 6.05 10.17 -11.77
N HIS A 126 5.03 10.03 -12.61
CA HIS A 126 3.90 10.94 -12.68
C HIS A 126 2.66 10.21 -12.15
N ILE A 127 1.91 10.86 -11.27
CA ILE A 127 0.61 10.37 -10.79
C ILE A 127 -0.48 11.40 -11.12
N PRO A 128 -1.58 11.02 -11.79
CA PRO A 128 -2.69 11.93 -12.11
C PRO A 128 -3.63 12.12 -10.90
N LEU A 129 -3.08 12.09 -9.68
CA LEU A 129 -3.81 12.19 -8.43
C LEU A 129 -3.27 13.36 -7.62
N LEU A 130 -4.18 14.09 -6.97
CA LEU A 130 -3.86 15.23 -6.13
C LEU A 130 -3.86 14.84 -4.64
N GLY A 131 -2.94 15.43 -3.88
CA GLY A 131 -2.89 15.35 -2.42
C GLY A 131 -1.58 14.71 -1.93
N SER A 132 -1.03 15.23 -0.82
CA SER A 132 0.26 14.78 -0.28
C SER A 132 0.30 13.28 0.03
N TYR A 133 -0.81 12.73 0.53
CA TYR A 133 -0.97 11.31 0.84
C TYR A 133 -0.87 10.40 -0.39
N GLN A 134 -1.12 10.92 -1.59
CA GLN A 134 -0.98 10.12 -2.81
C GLN A 134 0.48 9.80 -3.12
N MET A 135 1.42 10.66 -2.69
CA MET A 135 2.84 10.38 -2.82
C MET A 135 3.29 9.28 -1.85
N GLU A 136 2.74 9.25 -0.63
CA GLU A 136 2.96 8.17 0.33
C GLU A 136 2.43 6.83 -0.20
N ASN A 137 1.23 6.84 -0.79
CA ASN A 137 0.66 5.67 -1.44
C ASN A 137 1.52 5.20 -2.62
N ALA A 138 1.99 6.12 -3.47
CA ALA A 138 2.85 5.79 -4.59
C ALA A 138 4.19 5.18 -4.12
N ALA A 139 4.82 5.76 -3.10
CA ALA A 139 6.04 5.21 -2.51
C ALA A 139 5.81 3.81 -1.90
N SER A 140 4.66 3.60 -1.24
CA SER A 140 4.29 2.28 -0.70
C SER A 140 4.07 1.24 -1.79
N ALA A 141 3.45 1.65 -2.91
CA ALA A 141 3.25 0.78 -4.07
C ALA A 141 4.57 0.40 -4.73
N VAL A 142 5.52 1.34 -4.90
CA VAL A 142 6.88 1.03 -5.38
C VAL A 142 7.56 0.01 -4.47
N ALA A 143 7.48 0.19 -3.15
CA ALA A 143 8.08 -0.73 -2.19
C ALA A 143 7.49 -2.16 -2.29
N ALA A 144 6.17 -2.25 -2.46
CA ALA A 144 5.48 -3.53 -2.65
C ALA A 144 5.90 -4.22 -3.96
N LEU A 145 6.02 -3.46 -5.05
CA LEU A 145 6.47 -3.97 -6.35
C LEU A 145 7.93 -4.46 -6.31
N GLU A 146 8.82 -3.75 -5.61
CA GLU A 146 10.20 -4.21 -5.41
C GLU A 146 10.26 -5.48 -4.56
N ALA A 147 9.45 -5.56 -3.50
CA ALA A 147 9.36 -6.75 -2.65
C ALA A 147 8.85 -7.98 -3.44
N LEU A 148 7.84 -7.81 -4.30
CA LEU A 148 7.37 -8.85 -5.21
C LEU A 148 8.44 -9.27 -6.22
N GLY A 149 9.21 -8.30 -6.74
CA GLY A 149 10.34 -8.56 -7.63
C GLY A 149 11.39 -9.47 -6.99
N ASN A 150 11.71 -9.24 -5.72
CA ASN A 150 12.64 -10.09 -4.95
C ASN A 150 12.11 -11.51 -4.71
N GLN A 151 10.80 -11.72 -4.86
CA GLN A 151 10.14 -13.03 -4.76
C GLN A 151 9.97 -13.72 -6.13
N GLY A 152 10.55 -13.15 -7.19
CA GLY A 152 10.54 -13.72 -8.54
C GLY A 152 9.48 -13.15 -9.47
N VAL A 153 8.62 -12.24 -9.01
CA VAL A 153 7.63 -11.54 -9.83
C VAL A 153 8.11 -10.13 -10.14
N GLY A 154 9.06 -10.03 -11.07
CA GLY A 154 9.63 -8.74 -11.48
C GLY A 154 8.70 -7.95 -12.40
N VAL A 155 8.43 -6.69 -12.04
CA VAL A 155 7.75 -5.74 -12.94
C VAL A 155 8.81 -4.82 -13.58
N PRO A 156 8.89 -4.73 -14.93
CA PRO A 156 9.84 -3.84 -15.59
C PRO A 156 9.60 -2.38 -15.20
N ARG A 157 10.69 -1.58 -15.12
CA ARG A 157 10.58 -0.17 -14.71
C ARG A 157 9.64 0.65 -15.60
N ASP A 158 9.67 0.42 -16.91
CA ASP A 158 8.79 1.11 -17.85
C ASP A 158 7.32 0.73 -17.62
N ALA A 159 7.05 -0.53 -17.27
CA ALA A 159 5.71 -0.97 -16.90
C ALA A 159 5.23 -0.34 -15.59
N MET A 160 6.11 -0.17 -14.60
CA MET A 160 5.78 0.56 -13.38
C MET A 160 5.42 2.02 -13.69
N LYS A 161 6.24 2.72 -14.48
CA LYS A 161 6.00 4.12 -14.89
C LYS A 161 4.65 4.28 -15.59
N MET A 162 4.40 3.46 -16.61
CA MET A 162 3.11 3.46 -17.32
C MET A 162 1.96 3.12 -16.38
N GLY A 163 2.16 2.21 -15.42
CA GLY A 163 1.16 1.88 -14.41
C GLY A 163 0.75 3.08 -13.57
N PHE A 164 1.72 3.84 -13.05
CA PHE A 164 1.48 5.05 -12.26
C PHE A 164 0.84 6.18 -13.08
N GLU A 165 1.25 6.36 -14.33
CA GLU A 165 0.70 7.36 -15.24
C GLU A 165 -0.78 7.11 -15.57
N ASN A 166 -1.17 5.84 -15.68
CA ASN A 166 -2.53 5.43 -16.05
C ASN A 166 -3.43 5.12 -14.84
N VAL A 167 -2.99 5.43 -13.62
CA VAL A 167 -3.82 5.25 -12.42
C VAL A 167 -5.11 6.05 -12.59
N ASN A 168 -6.24 5.35 -12.61
CA ASN A 168 -7.55 5.97 -12.57
C ASN A 168 -8.23 5.58 -11.25
N TRP A 169 -8.52 6.57 -10.40
CA TRP A 169 -9.19 6.38 -9.13
C TRP A 169 -10.44 7.28 -9.06
N PRO A 170 -11.58 6.83 -9.61
CA PRO A 170 -12.79 7.64 -9.64
C PRO A 170 -13.22 8.05 -8.23
N CYS A 171 -13.74 9.28 -8.10
CA CYS A 171 -14.23 9.90 -6.86
C CYS A 171 -13.18 10.30 -5.79
N ARG A 172 -11.86 10.26 -6.05
CA ARG A 172 -10.81 10.74 -5.10
C ARG A 172 -10.17 12.06 -5.57
N MET A 173 -10.81 13.19 -5.26
CA MET A 173 -10.45 14.54 -5.78
C MET A 173 -10.38 14.59 -7.30
N GLU A 174 -11.33 13.93 -7.95
CA GLU A 174 -11.50 14.00 -9.39
C GLU A 174 -12.03 15.38 -9.79
N VAL A 175 -11.38 16.02 -10.78
CA VAL A 175 -11.89 17.27 -11.36
C VAL A 175 -13.10 16.92 -12.22
N LEU A 176 -14.30 17.00 -11.62
CA LEU A 176 -15.58 16.65 -12.25
C LEU A 176 -15.94 17.55 -13.44
N SER A 177 -15.38 18.76 -13.51
CA SER A 177 -15.49 19.63 -14.68
C SER A 177 -14.34 20.63 -14.75
N ARG A 178 -13.71 20.73 -15.92
CA ARG A 178 -12.69 21.75 -16.23
C ARG A 178 -13.32 23.04 -16.79
N SER A 179 -14.63 23.07 -16.97
CA SER A 179 -15.39 24.23 -17.48
C SER A 179 -16.83 24.16 -16.97
N PRO A 180 -17.10 24.66 -15.75
CA PRO A 180 -18.48 24.73 -15.27
C PRO A 180 -19.24 25.78 -16.10
N SER A 181 -20.44 25.41 -16.56
CA SER A 181 -21.40 26.31 -17.20
C SER A 181 -22.04 27.25 -16.19
#